data_AF-A0A1G7VHX6-F1
#
_entry.id   AF-A0A1G7VHX6-F1
#
_cell.length_a   1.000
_cell.length_b   1.000
_cell.length_c   1.000
_cell.angle_alpha   90.00
_cell.angle_beta   90.00
_cell.angle_gamma   90.00
#
_symmetry.space_group_name_H-M   'P 1'
#
loop_
_entity.id
_entity.type
_entity.pdbx_description
1 polymer ?
#
loop_
_entity_poly.entity_id
_entity_poly.type
_entity_poly.pdbx_seq_one_letter_code
_entity_poly.pdbx_strand_id
1 'polypeptide(L)'
;MSYATGSLVNLLYSQCANLSPKAGDGATILCWTDRHAATVIKVWQDKRYEYVTVQHDHAKRVDRNYQSEVQSYEYTPDPNGRTETYRRKLTDASHRWEGCYLNDETGRWNKSSGRVKLGVRDEYYDYSF
;
A
#
# COMPACT_ATOMS: atom_id res chain seq x y z
N MET A 1 -16.44 -4.23 15.93
CA MET A 1 -15.23 -3.64 16.55
C MET A 1 -14.13 -3.58 15.51
N SER A 2 -13.90 -2.39 14.96
CA SER A 2 -12.82 -2.16 13.99
C SER A 2 -11.56 -1.77 14.75
N TYR A 3 -10.50 -2.57 14.63
CA TYR A 3 -9.16 -2.19 15.07
C TYR A 3 -8.71 -1.02 14.19
N ALA A 4 -8.85 0.19 14.73
CA ALA A 4 -8.36 1.40 14.12
C ALA A 4 -6.85 1.45 14.33
N THR A 5 -6.09 1.54 13.25
CA THR A 5 -4.69 1.95 13.29
C THR A 5 -4.61 3.25 14.08
N GLY A 6 -3.75 3.33 15.10
CA GLY A 6 -3.73 4.41 16.11
C GLY A 6 -3.39 5.81 15.60
N SER A 7 -3.29 6.02 14.29
CA SER A 7 -3.03 7.32 13.67
C SER A 7 -4.22 7.75 12.81
N LEU A 8 -4.92 8.80 13.27
CA LEU A 8 -5.99 9.49 12.53
C LEU A 8 -5.49 9.99 11.16
N VAL A 9 -4.21 10.34 11.07
CA VAL A 9 -3.55 10.84 9.85
C VAL A 9 -3.50 9.75 8.78
N ASN A 10 -3.16 8.52 9.16
CA ASN A 10 -3.14 7.37 8.23
C ASN A 10 -4.55 7.01 7.75
N LEU A 11 -5.56 7.15 8.63
CA LEU A 11 -6.95 6.94 8.26
C LEU A 11 -7.43 7.98 7.23
N LEU A 12 -7.09 9.25 7.41
CA LEU A 12 -7.40 10.32 6.46
C LEU A 12 -6.69 10.12 5.11
N TYR A 13 -5.40 9.78 5.13
CA TYR A 13 -4.64 9.55 3.89
C TYR A 13 -5.14 8.38 3.05
N SER A 14 -5.72 7.36 3.69
CA SER A 14 -6.28 6.20 2.98
C SER A 14 -7.51 6.50 2.13
N GLN A 15 -8.17 7.65 2.34
CA GLN A 15 -9.42 8.01 1.64
C GLN A 15 -9.19 8.73 0.30
N CYS A 16 -7.99 9.25 0.02
CA CYS A 16 -7.66 9.89 -1.25
C CYS A 16 -7.00 8.91 -2.23
N ALA A 17 -7.73 7.86 -2.64
CA ALA A 17 -7.26 6.93 -3.66
C ALA A 17 -7.78 7.33 -5.05
N ASN A 18 -6.90 7.29 -6.07
CA ASN A 18 -7.28 7.45 -7.47
C ASN A 18 -8.44 6.50 -7.83
N LEU A 19 -9.47 7.02 -8.51
CA LEU A 19 -10.67 6.26 -8.83
C LEU A 19 -10.40 5.05 -9.75
N SER A 20 -9.33 5.07 -10.55
CA SER A 20 -8.96 3.97 -11.46
C SER A 20 -7.44 3.79 -11.50
N PRO A 21 -6.85 2.91 -10.66
CA PRO A 21 -5.42 2.67 -10.69
C PRO A 21 -4.99 1.95 -11.97
N LYS A 22 -3.75 2.22 -12.40
CA LYS A 22 -3.12 1.61 -13.57
C LYS A 22 -1.78 1.00 -13.20
N ALA A 23 -1.34 0.01 -13.96
CA ALA A 23 0.02 -0.50 -13.84
C ALA A 23 1.02 0.63 -14.14
N GLY A 24 2.05 0.76 -13.31
CA GLY A 24 3.02 1.86 -13.32
C GLY A 24 2.73 2.99 -12.34
N ASP A 25 1.49 3.09 -11.81
CA ASP A 25 1.15 4.09 -10.80
C ASP A 25 1.96 3.86 -9.52
N GLY A 26 2.34 4.95 -8.86
CA GLY A 26 2.94 4.89 -7.52
C GLY A 26 1.95 4.35 -6.49
N ALA A 27 2.45 3.66 -5.49
CA ALA A 27 1.70 3.20 -4.35
C ALA A 27 2.49 3.40 -3.06
N THR A 28 1.77 3.53 -1.96
CA THR A 28 2.33 3.56 -0.61
C THR A 28 1.62 2.51 0.22
N ILE A 29 2.37 1.53 0.71
CA ILE A 29 1.89 0.55 1.67
C ILE A 29 1.91 1.21 3.04
N LEU A 30 0.75 1.26 3.68
CA LEU A 30 0.56 1.89 4.98
C LEU A 30 0.67 0.81 6.06
N CYS A 31 1.73 0.88 6.86
CA CYS A 31 1.90 0.08 8.06
C CYS A 31 1.36 0.83 9.28
N TRP A 32 1.72 0.41 10.49
CA TRP A 32 1.24 1.04 11.72
C TRP A 32 1.72 2.50 11.80
N THR A 33 3.03 2.68 11.88
CA THR A 33 3.74 3.97 11.84
C THR A 33 4.55 4.12 10.56
N ASP A 34 5.11 3.03 10.04
CA ASP A 34 5.89 3.03 8.80
C ASP A 34 5.05 3.18 7.53
N ARG A 35 5.71 3.65 6.47
CA ARG A 35 5.18 3.70 5.11
C ARG A 35 6.24 3.17 4.15
N HIS A 36 5.83 2.32 3.23
CA HIS A 36 6.73 1.80 2.20
C HIS A 36 6.29 2.22 0.81
N ALA A 37 7.23 2.73 0.02
CA ALA A 37 7.02 3.06 -1.38
C ALA A 37 6.92 1.78 -2.21
N ALA A 38 5.97 1.79 -3.14
CA ALA A 38 5.67 0.65 -3.99
C ALA A 38 5.20 1.14 -5.38
N THR A 39 5.17 0.22 -6.34
CA THR A 39 4.63 0.45 -7.68
C THR A 39 3.52 -0.55 -7.97
N VAL A 40 2.43 -0.09 -8.57
CA VAL A 40 1.35 -0.97 -9.05
C VAL A 40 1.86 -1.75 -10.26
N ILE A 41 1.93 -3.07 -10.16
CA ILE A 41 2.39 -3.94 -11.26
C ILE A 41 1.24 -4.61 -12.01
N LYS A 42 0.08 -4.75 -11.36
CA LYS A 42 -1.07 -5.44 -11.95
C LYS A 42 -2.38 -4.90 -11.39
N VAL A 43 -3.37 -4.71 -12.26
CA VAL A 43 -4.74 -4.36 -11.91
C VAL A 43 -5.68 -5.31 -12.65
N TRP A 44 -6.63 -5.90 -11.93
CA TRP A 44 -7.63 -6.78 -12.55
C TRP A 44 -8.93 -6.76 -11.74
N GLN A 45 -10.01 -7.24 -12.35
CA GLN A 45 -11.32 -7.31 -11.72
C GLN A 45 -11.82 -8.75 -11.69
N ASP A 46 -12.45 -9.14 -10.59
CA ASP A 46 -13.19 -10.40 -10.47
C ASP A 46 -14.54 -10.14 -9.80
N LYS A 47 -15.62 -10.37 -10.56
CA LYS A 47 -17.02 -10.18 -10.17
C LYS A 47 -17.30 -8.78 -9.63
N ARG A 48 -17.31 -8.61 -8.31
CA ARG A 48 -17.67 -7.38 -7.58
C ARG A 48 -16.48 -6.69 -6.93
N TYR A 49 -15.28 -7.24 -7.12
CA TYR A 49 -14.06 -6.75 -6.53
C TYR A 49 -13.08 -6.36 -7.63
N GLU A 50 -12.37 -5.28 -7.36
CA GLU A 50 -11.18 -4.90 -8.12
C GLU A 50 -9.96 -5.19 -7.26
N TYR A 51 -8.90 -5.65 -7.90
CA TYR A 51 -7.67 -6.09 -7.30
C TYR A 51 -6.51 -5.31 -7.88
N VAL A 52 -5.54 -5.00 -7.02
CA VAL A 52 -4.23 -4.50 -7.44
C VAL A 52 -3.14 -5.32 -6.78
N THR A 53 -2.10 -5.65 -7.54
CA THR A 53 -0.84 -6.10 -6.97
C THR A 53 0.15 -4.95 -7.04
N VAL A 54 0.74 -4.66 -5.89
CA VAL A 54 1.84 -3.70 -5.76
C VAL A 54 3.13 -4.45 -5.48
N GLN A 55 4.23 -3.90 -5.95
CA GLN A 55 5.59 -4.37 -5.70
C GLN A 55 6.31 -3.30 -4.89
N HIS A 56 6.97 -3.71 -3.81
CA HIS A 56 7.82 -2.80 -3.03
C HIS A 56 8.94 -2.23 -3.92
N ASP A 57 9.17 -0.92 -3.83
CA ASP A 57 10.29 -0.27 -4.50
C ASP A 57 11.53 -0.33 -3.59
N HIS A 58 12.73 -0.28 -4.17
CA HIS A 58 13.93 0.04 -3.40
C HIS A 58 13.89 1.51 -3.01
N ALA A 59 13.63 1.78 -1.73
CA ALA A 59 13.79 3.10 -1.15
C ALA A 59 15.20 3.24 -0.56
N LYS A 60 16.01 4.13 -1.15
CA LYS A 60 17.32 4.48 -0.61
C LYS A 60 17.24 5.86 0.02
N ARG A 61 17.55 5.94 1.31
CA ARG A 61 17.63 7.22 2.01
C ARG A 61 18.81 8.04 1.47
N VAL A 62 18.54 9.28 1.06
CA VAL A 62 19.55 10.18 0.46
C VAL A 62 19.86 11.40 1.31
N ASP A 63 19.06 11.67 2.35
CA ASP A 63 19.36 12.73 3.28
C ASP A 63 20.53 12.37 4.22
N ARG A 64 21.11 13.42 4.84
CA ARG A 64 22.13 13.30 5.89
C ARG A 64 21.56 13.63 7.27
N ASN A 65 20.25 13.56 7.43
CA ASN A 65 19.54 14.05 8.62
C ASN A 65 19.51 13.01 9.76
N TYR A 66 20.34 11.97 9.71
CA TYR A 66 20.47 10.93 10.76
C TYR A 66 19.11 10.39 11.23
N GLN A 67 18.74 10.51 12.51
CA GLN A 67 17.46 9.99 13.04
C GLN A 67 16.34 11.06 13.04
N SER A 68 16.43 12.08 12.19
CA SER A 68 15.37 13.08 12.07
C SER A 68 14.10 12.50 11.43
N GLU A 69 12.95 13.03 11.83
CA GLU A 69 11.65 12.78 11.19
C GLU A 69 11.55 13.36 9.77
N VAL A 70 12.47 14.26 9.38
CA VAL A 70 12.54 14.83 8.03
C VAL A 70 13.47 13.97 7.17
N GLN A 71 12.85 13.02 6.47
CA GLN A 71 13.55 12.01 5.67
C GLN A 71 13.29 12.23 4.17
N SER A 72 14.31 11.99 3.34
CA SER A 72 14.22 12.04 1.88
C SER A 72 14.76 10.74 1.28
N TYR A 73 13.97 10.17 0.38
CA TYR A 73 14.25 8.90 -0.26
C TYR A 73 14.27 9.04 -1.77
N GLU A 74 15.21 8.33 -2.41
CA GLU A 74 15.15 8.02 -3.83
C GLU A 74 14.52 6.64 -4.01
N TYR A 75 13.61 6.54 -4.99
CA TYR A 75 12.87 5.32 -5.28
C TYR A 75 13.36 4.72 -6.59
N THR A 76 13.72 3.44 -6.56
CA THR A 76 13.98 2.66 -7.77
C THR A 76 13.09 1.42 -7.78
N PRO A 77 12.42 1.07 -8.88
CA PRO A 77 11.65 -0.17 -8.95
C PRO A 77 12.55 -1.37 -8.66
N ASP A 78 12.13 -2.26 -7.76
CA ASP A 78 12.79 -3.55 -7.51
C ASP A 78 11.99 -4.66 -8.20
N PRO A 79 12.44 -5.21 -9.35
CA PRO A 79 11.75 -6.29 -10.05
C PRO A 79 11.59 -7.57 -9.22
N ASN A 80 12.42 -7.77 -8.19
CA ASN A 80 12.37 -8.89 -7.25
C ASN A 80 11.75 -8.49 -5.90
N GLY A 81 11.25 -7.26 -5.79
CA GLY A 81 10.64 -6.74 -4.58
C GLY A 81 9.43 -7.56 -4.18
N ARG A 82 9.18 -7.64 -2.87
CA ARG A 82 8.02 -8.33 -2.32
C ARG A 82 6.75 -7.77 -2.96
N THR A 83 5.83 -8.67 -3.33
CA THR A 83 4.53 -8.28 -3.88
C THR A 83 3.43 -8.45 -2.86
N GLU A 84 2.49 -7.50 -2.83
CA GLU A 84 1.29 -7.57 -2.00
C GLU A 84 0.05 -7.29 -2.84
N THR A 85 -1.03 -8.01 -2.54
CA THR A 85 -2.29 -7.85 -3.26
C THR A 85 -3.33 -7.17 -2.37
N TYR A 86 -4.04 -6.23 -2.96
CA TYR A 86 -5.09 -5.46 -2.32
C TYR A 86 -6.35 -5.57 -3.14
N ARG A 87 -7.51 -5.58 -2.48
CA ARG A 87 -8.81 -5.56 -3.15
C ARG A 87 -9.69 -4.45 -2.60
N ARG A 88 -10.55 -3.91 -3.46
CA ARG A 88 -11.69 -3.09 -3.05
C ARG A 88 -12.97 -3.64 -3.64
N LYS A 89 -14.09 -3.36 -2.97
CA LYS A 89 -15.40 -3.69 -3.50
C LYS A 89 -15.87 -2.54 -4.39
N LEU A 90 -16.28 -2.82 -5.62
CA LEU A 90 -16.70 -1.79 -6.58
C LEU A 90 -17.93 -0.99 -6.11
N THR A 91 -18.78 -1.61 -5.29
CA THR A 91 -20.00 -0.98 -4.75
C THR A 91 -19.75 -0.23 -3.44
N ASP A 92 -18.52 -0.22 -2.91
CA ASP A 92 -18.24 0.41 -1.63
C ASP A 92 -17.89 1.89 -1.84
N ALA A 93 -18.72 2.78 -1.30
CA ALA A 93 -18.52 4.23 -1.36
C ALA A 93 -17.24 4.68 -0.65
N SER A 94 -16.67 3.86 0.24
CA SER A 94 -15.41 4.21 0.93
C SER A 94 -14.19 4.09 0.02
N HIS A 95 -14.29 3.39 -1.12
CA HIS A 95 -13.21 3.14 -2.07
C HIS A 95 -11.89 2.64 -1.46
N ARG A 96 -11.96 2.04 -0.25
CA ARG A 96 -10.79 1.60 0.50
C ARG A 96 -10.22 0.30 -0.05
N TRP A 97 -8.90 0.25 -0.12
CA TRP A 97 -8.15 -0.95 -0.48
C TRP A 97 -7.81 -1.76 0.77
N GLU A 98 -8.22 -3.02 0.76
CA GLU A 98 -7.96 -3.98 1.84
C GLU A 98 -6.93 -5.01 1.37
N GLY A 99 -5.90 -5.27 2.17
CA GLY A 99 -4.94 -6.33 1.89
C GLY A 99 -5.64 -7.69 1.78
N CYS A 100 -5.16 -8.52 0.87
CA CYS A 100 -5.64 -9.89 0.71
C CYS A 100 -4.54 -10.81 0.19
N TYR A 101 -4.68 -12.10 0.50
CA TYR A 101 -3.79 -13.15 -0.01
C TYR A 101 -4.62 -14.29 -0.58
N LEU A 102 -4.06 -14.99 -1.57
CA LEU A 102 -4.64 -16.21 -2.10
C LEU A 102 -4.25 -17.35 -1.15
N ASN A 103 -5.23 -18.11 -0.68
CA ASN A 103 -4.97 -19.36 0.01
C ASN A 103 -4.84 -20.48 -1.03
N ASP A 104 -3.65 -21.06 -1.14
CA ASP A 104 -3.32 -22.03 -2.18
C ASP A 104 -4.08 -23.36 -2.05
N GLU A 105 -4.45 -23.75 -0.82
CA GLU A 105 -5.19 -24.99 -0.56
C GLU A 105 -6.66 -24.90 -1.01
N THR A 106 -7.27 -23.72 -0.87
CA THR A 106 -8.70 -23.51 -1.15
C THR A 106 -8.98 -22.72 -2.42
N GLY A 107 -7.96 -22.07 -2.99
CA GLY A 107 -8.07 -21.15 -4.12
C GLY A 107 -8.87 -19.87 -3.81
N ARG A 108 -9.05 -19.52 -2.54
CA ARG A 108 -9.88 -18.38 -2.11
C ARG A 108 -9.05 -17.19 -1.64
N TRP A 109 -9.55 -15.98 -1.93
CA TRP A 109 -8.97 -14.72 -1.46
C TRP A 109 -9.39 -14.38 -0.04
N ASN A 110 -8.45 -14.51 0.91
CA ASN A 110 -8.63 -14.18 2.31
C ASN A 110 -8.20 -12.74 2.60
N LYS A 111 -8.85 -12.10 3.59
CA LYS A 111 -8.48 -10.75 4.04
C LYS A 111 -7.17 -10.78 4.84
N SER A 112 -6.38 -9.73 4.68
CA SER A 112 -5.21 -9.40 5.49
C SER A 112 -5.38 -8.02 6.12
N SER A 113 -4.49 -7.67 7.06
CA SER A 113 -4.49 -6.39 7.79
C SER A 113 -3.91 -5.22 7.00
N GLY A 114 -3.32 -5.45 5.82
CA GLY A 114 -2.66 -4.42 5.02
C GLY A 114 -3.60 -3.31 4.52
N ARG A 115 -3.03 -2.11 4.37
CA ARG A 115 -3.64 -0.94 3.72
C ARG A 115 -2.69 -0.37 2.68
N VAL A 116 -3.23 0.14 1.59
CA VAL A 116 -2.45 0.79 0.54
C VAL A 116 -3.13 2.08 0.10
N LYS A 117 -2.31 3.08 -0.22
CA LYS A 117 -2.70 4.30 -0.91
C LYS A 117 -2.12 4.25 -2.31
N LEU A 118 -2.96 4.46 -3.33
CA LEU A 118 -2.52 4.45 -4.73
C LEU A 118 -2.39 5.88 -5.26
N GLY A 119 -1.47 6.09 -6.19
CA GLY A 119 -1.17 7.35 -6.86
C GLY A 119 0.02 8.13 -6.28
N VAL A 120 0.62 7.69 -5.18
CA VAL A 120 1.74 8.37 -4.51
C VAL A 120 2.77 7.33 -4.07
N ARG A 121 4.07 7.66 -4.16
CA ARG A 121 5.17 6.92 -3.54
C ARG A 121 5.66 7.72 -2.34
N ASP A 122 5.73 7.06 -1.20
CA ASP A 122 6.06 7.72 0.07
C ASP A 122 6.66 6.67 1.00
N GLU A 123 7.94 6.83 1.34
CA GLU A 123 8.65 6.00 2.31
C GLU A 123 8.88 6.80 3.59
N TYR A 124 8.57 6.17 4.70
CA TYR A 124 8.82 6.71 6.02
C TYR A 124 9.15 5.56 6.96
N TYR A 125 10.31 5.66 7.60
CA TYR A 125 10.74 4.72 8.62
C TYR A 125 10.70 5.41 9.99
N ASP A 126 9.91 4.86 10.90
CA ASP A 126 9.85 5.33 12.28
C ASP A 126 10.97 4.68 13.10
N TYR A 127 11.93 5.49 13.58
CA TYR A 127 13.03 5.01 14.42
C TYR A 127 12.62 4.80 15.89
N SER A 128 11.37 5.11 16.26
CA SER A 128 10.90 5.09 17.64
C SER A 128 10.42 3.71 18.12
N PHE A 129 10.48 2.68 17.25
CA PHE A 129 10.01 1.31 17.52
C PHE A 129 11.09 0.25 17.22
#